data_AF-A0A6M3JW93-F1
#
_entry.id   AF-A0A6M3JW93-F1
#
_cell.length_a   1.000
_cell.length_b   1.000
_cell.length_c   1.000
_cell.angle_alpha   90.00
_cell.angle_beta   90.00
_cell.angle_gamma   90.00
#
_symmetry.space_group_name_H-M   'P 1'
#
loop_
_entity.id
_entity.type
_entity.pdbx_description
1 polymer ?
#
loop_
_entity_poly.entity_id
_entity_poly.type
_entity_poly.pdbx_seq_one_letter_code
_entity_poly.pdbx_strand_id
1 'polypeptide(L)'
;MITFNACKFLDFSGRYTAEKELITLRGIRKVCWNRPVPDASYPSLVQFCQLRGRLDSPDACLSKDKAICVDYVDHQHSVDIEEE
;
A
#
# COMPACT_ATOMS: atom_id res chain seq x y z
N MET A 1 5.01 -5.45 -13.75
CA MET A 1 4.81 -6.30 -12.54
C MET A 1 5.97 -6.11 -11.58
N ILE A 2 5.70 -5.90 -10.29
CA ILE A 2 6.71 -5.90 -9.22
C ILE A 2 6.35 -6.94 -8.15
N THR A 3 7.36 -7.47 -7.46
CA THR A 3 7.18 -8.42 -6.36
C THR A 3 7.87 -7.94 -5.10
N PHE A 4 7.17 -7.93 -3.97
CA PHE A 4 7.71 -7.48 -2.68
C PHE A 4 6.97 -8.11 -1.50
N ASN A 5 7.63 -8.18 -0.34
CA ASN A 5 6.99 -8.61 0.90
C ASN A 5 6.28 -7.43 1.58
N ALA A 6 5.07 -7.69 2.06
CA ALA A 6 4.25 -6.82 2.88
C ALA A 6 3.20 -7.64 3.65
N CYS A 7 2.31 -7.00 4.40
CA CYS A 7 1.23 -7.70 5.08
C CYS A 7 0.29 -8.40 4.08
N LYS A 8 -0.06 -9.67 4.34
CA LYS A 8 -1.01 -10.49 3.57
C LYS A 8 -2.35 -9.80 3.32
N PHE A 9 -2.79 -8.96 4.27
CA PHE A 9 -4.10 -8.33 4.22
C PHE A 9 -4.11 -6.99 3.47
N LEU A 10 -2.96 -6.52 2.98
CA LEU A 10 -2.96 -5.40 2.04
C LEU A 10 -3.63 -5.81 0.74
N ASP A 11 -4.46 -4.92 0.23
CA ASP A 11 -5.21 -5.13 -0.98
C ASP A 11 -4.68 -4.27 -2.13
N PHE A 12 -4.26 -4.95 -3.19
CA PHE A 12 -3.76 -4.36 -4.43
C PHE A 12 -4.71 -4.61 -5.61
N SER A 13 -5.96 -5.01 -5.34
CA SER A 13 -6.99 -5.20 -6.37
C SER A 13 -7.46 -3.86 -6.94
N GLY A 14 -7.71 -3.81 -8.26
CA GLY A 14 -8.14 -2.60 -8.98
C GLY A 14 -9.58 -2.16 -8.72
N ARG A 15 -10.12 -2.42 -7.53
CA ARG A 15 -11.50 -2.06 -7.15
C ARG A 15 -11.65 -0.66 -6.57
N TYR A 16 -10.54 0.03 -6.35
CA TYR A 16 -10.49 1.36 -5.79
C TYR A 16 -10.41 2.41 -6.90
N THR A 17 -10.98 3.59 -6.67
CA THR A 17 -10.78 4.78 -7.52
C THR A 17 -9.42 5.44 -7.29
N ALA A 18 -8.48 4.71 -6.69
CA ALA A 18 -7.13 5.17 -6.39
C ALA A 18 -6.16 4.49 -7.36
N GLU A 19 -5.08 5.18 -7.67
CA GLU A 19 -4.03 4.70 -8.57
C GLU A 19 -2.92 4.04 -7.76
N LYS A 20 -2.25 3.04 -8.34
CA LYS A 20 -1.11 2.42 -7.68
C LYS A 20 0.10 3.34 -7.84
N GLU A 21 0.75 3.66 -6.73
CA GLU A 21 1.95 4.47 -6.73
C GLU A 21 3.15 3.65 -6.22
N LEU A 22 4.26 3.78 -6.93
CA LEU A 22 5.53 3.19 -6.55
C LEU A 22 6.22 4.03 -5.48
N ILE A 23 6.57 3.40 -4.37
CA ILE A 23 7.41 4.01 -3.35
C ILE A 23 8.66 3.16 -3.11
N THR A 24 9.72 3.79 -2.63
CA THR A 24 10.96 3.09 -2.26
C THR A 24 11.10 3.10 -0.75
N LEU A 25 11.09 1.91 -0.14
CA LEU A 25 11.33 1.73 1.29
C LEU A 25 12.58 0.90 1.49
N ARG A 26 13.61 1.51 2.11
CA ARG A 26 14.92 0.88 2.34
C ARG A 26 15.55 0.27 1.08
N GLY A 27 15.42 0.97 -0.05
CA GLY A 27 15.95 0.51 -1.34
C GLY A 27 15.12 -0.55 -2.05
N ILE A 28 13.98 -0.96 -1.50
CA ILE A 28 13.06 -1.93 -2.12
C ILE A 28 11.84 -1.17 -2.65
N ARG A 29 11.50 -1.40 -3.92
CA ARG A 29 10.27 -0.87 -4.54
C ARG A 29 9.05 -1.58 -3.95
N LYS A 30 8.05 -0.81 -3.54
CA LYS A 30 6.77 -1.28 -3.00
C LYS A 30 5.63 -0.46 -3.59
N VAL A 31 4.41 -0.95 -3.42
CA VAL A 31 3.20 -0.25 -3.88
C VAL A 31 2.44 0.35 -2.70
N CYS A 32 1.99 1.58 -2.86
CA CYS A 32 0.88 2.17 -2.12
C CYS A 32 -0.20 2.65 -3.08
N TRP A 33 -1.25 3.27 -2.54
CA TRP A 33 -2.34 3.83 -3.32
C TRP A 33 -2.33 5.34 -3.24
N ASN A 34 -2.39 6.01 -4.38
CA ASN A 34 -2.60 7.44 -4.49
C ASN A 34 -4.07 7.69 -4.84
N ARG A 35 -4.82 8.27 -3.91
CA ARG A 35 -6.23 8.58 -4.09
C ARG A 35 -6.44 10.06 -4.42
N PRO A 36 -7.46 10.39 -5.22
CA PRO A 36 -7.85 11.79 -5.39
C PRO A 36 -8.29 12.38 -4.04
N VAL A 37 -7.78 13.57 -3.73
CA VAL A 37 -8.12 14.35 -2.54
C VAL A 37 -8.61 15.74 -2.94
N PRO A 38 -9.53 16.34 -2.17
CA PRO A 38 -10.06 17.67 -2.50
C PRO A 38 -9.01 18.77 -2.36
N ASP A 39 -8.06 18.61 -1.43
CA ASP A 39 -6.96 19.53 -1.17
C ASP A 39 -5.81 18.81 -0.43
N ALA A 40 -4.67 19.50 -0.32
CA ALA A 40 -3.42 18.95 0.24
C ALA A 40 -3.44 18.71 1.76
N SER A 41 -4.51 19.08 2.48
CA SER A 41 -4.64 18.78 3.91
C SER A 41 -4.99 17.30 4.16
N TYR A 42 -5.46 16.59 3.13
CA TYR A 42 -5.79 15.17 3.21
C TYR A 42 -4.64 14.29 2.70
N PRO A 43 -4.38 13.14 3.35
CA PRO A 43 -3.40 12.19 2.85
C PRO A 43 -3.93 11.56 1.55
N SER A 44 -3.21 11.82 0.44
CA SER A 44 -3.46 11.19 -0.86
C SER A 44 -2.86 9.78 -0.91
N LEU A 45 -1.69 9.57 -0.30
CA LEU A 45 -1.03 8.27 -0.25
C LEU A 45 -1.52 7.44 0.94
N VAL A 46 -2.10 6.29 0.64
CA VAL A 46 -2.73 5.40 1.61
C VAL A 46 -2.43 3.93 1.33
N GLN A 47 -2.81 3.08 2.27
CA GLN A 47 -2.88 1.64 2.07
C GLN A 47 -4.31 1.16 2.29
N PHE A 48 -4.74 0.11 1.58
CA PHE A 48 -6.01 -0.55 1.84
C PHE A 48 -5.75 -1.91 2.46
N CYS A 49 -6.37 -2.16 3.61
CA CYS A 49 -6.27 -3.41 4.35
C CYS A 49 -7.64 -4.08 4.43
N GLN A 50 -7.71 -5.36 4.10
CA GLN A 50 -8.96 -6.14 4.13
C GLN A 50 -9.56 -6.26 5.54
N LEU A 51 -8.74 -6.14 6.60
CA LEU A 51 -9.20 -6.24 8.00
C LEU A 51 -9.53 -4.89 8.64
N ARG A 52 -8.86 -3.81 8.21
CA ARG A 52 -8.91 -2.50 8.89
C ARG A 52 -9.49 -1.38 8.02
N GLY A 53 -9.68 -1.64 6.73
CA GLY A 53 -10.07 -0.62 5.76
C GLY A 53 -8.88 0.24 5.33
N ARG A 54 -9.13 1.53 5.12
CA ARG A 54 -8.11 2.49 4.68
C ARG A 54 -7.16 2.83 5.81
N LEU A 55 -5.87 2.82 5.51
CA LEU A 55 -4.78 3.23 6.39
C LEU A 55 -4.16 4.50 5.81
N ASP A 56 -4.23 5.60 6.55
CA ASP A 56 -3.79 6.93 6.11
C ASP A 56 -2.25 7.09 6.23
N SER A 57 -1.51 6.09 5.77
CA SER A 57 -0.04 6.12 5.66
C SER A 57 0.41 5.24 4.49
N PRO A 58 1.35 5.71 3.64
CA PRO A 58 1.84 4.97 2.48
C PRO A 58 2.67 3.74 2.85
N ASP A 59 3.34 3.77 4.00
CA ASP A 59 4.25 2.73 4.47
C ASP A 59 3.60 1.74 5.44
N ALA A 60 2.35 1.98 5.83
CA ALA A 60 1.61 1.14 6.76
C ALA A 60 1.56 -0.32 6.30
N CYS A 61 1.98 -1.24 7.17
CA CYS A 61 1.96 -2.67 6.92
C CYS A 61 2.76 -3.12 5.68
N LEU A 62 3.65 -2.29 5.15
CA LEU A 62 4.57 -2.71 4.08
C LEU A 62 5.75 -3.52 4.61
N SER A 63 6.01 -3.51 5.91
CA SER A 63 7.02 -4.36 6.55
C SER A 63 6.68 -4.54 8.02
N LYS A 64 7.32 -5.51 8.69
CA LYS A 64 7.11 -5.79 10.12
C LYS A 64 7.39 -4.56 11.00
N ASP A 65 8.38 -3.74 10.67
CA ASP A 65 8.71 -2.52 11.41
C ASP A 65 7.74 -1.36 11.16
N LYS A 66 6.92 -1.46 10.10
CA LYS A 66 5.84 -0.53 9.78
C LYS A 66 4.46 -1.12 10.04
N ALA A 67 4.40 -2.27 10.72
CA ALA A 67 3.15 -2.92 11.08
C ALA A 67 2.42 -2.07 12.13
N ILE A 68 1.19 -1.69 11.83
CA ILE A 68 0.34 -0.90 12.74
C ILE A 68 -0.64 -1.78 13.53
N CYS A 69 -0.68 -3.09 13.28
CA CYS A 69 -1.56 -4.02 13.97
C CYS A 69 -0.87 -5.35 14.24
N VAL A 70 -1.39 -6.08 15.23
CA VAL A 70 -0.87 -7.40 15.65
C VAL A 70 -1.15 -8.50 14.62
N ASP A 71 -2.12 -8.27 13.73
CA ASP A 71 -2.54 -9.21 12.68
C ASP A 71 -1.58 -9.21 11.47
N TYR A 72 -0.43 -8.53 11.55
CA TYR A 72 0.55 -8.52 10.48
C TYR A 72 1.06 -9.94 10.19
N VAL A 73 0.93 -10.36 8.93
CA VAL A 73 1.49 -11.61 8.43
C VAL A 73 2.28 -11.30 7.18
N ASP A 74 3.58 -11.59 7.18
CA ASP A 74 4.44 -11.34 6.01
C ASP A 74 4.00 -12.22 4.84
N HIS A 75 3.83 -11.61 3.67
CA HIS A 75 3.38 -12.27 2.46
C HIS A 75 4.03 -11.59 1.24
N GLN A 76 4.40 -12.40 0.27
CA GLN A 76 4.92 -11.91 -0.99
C GLN A 76 3.75 -11.54 -1.91
N HIS A 77 3.66 -10.27 -2.27
CA HIS A 77 2.70 -9.76 -3.24
C HIS A 77 3.36 -9.63 -4.61
N SER A 78 2.62 -9.93 -5.67
CA SER A 78 2.96 -9.61 -7.05
C SER A 78 1.91 -8.65 -7.60
N VAL A 79 2.34 -7.45 -7.94
CA VAL A 79 1.44 -6.34 -8.32
C VAL A 79 1.79 -5.83 -9.70
N ASP A 80 0.81 -5.80 -10.59
CA ASP A 80 0.92 -5.09 -11.86
C ASP A 80 0.71 -3.59 -11.65
N ILE A 81 1.65 -2.83 -12.17
CA ILE A 81 1.66 -1.37 -12.20
C ILE A 81 1.82 -1.02 -13.67
N GLU A 82 0.89 -0.22 -14.16
CA GLU A 82 0.98 0.41 -15.47
C GLU A 82 1.94 1.59 -15.30
N GLU A 83 3.16 1.46 -15.81
CA GLU A 83 4.09 2.59 -15.90
C GLU A 83 3.65 3.41 -17.11
N GLU A 84 3.08 4.60 -16.89
CA GLU A 84 2.82 5.61 -17.94
C GLU A 84 4.12 6.27 -18.44
#